data_AF-A0A7Y8L510-F1
#
_entry.id   AF-A0A7Y8L510-F1
#
_cell.length_a   1.000
_cell.length_b   1.000
_cell.length_c   1.000
_cell.angle_alpha   90.00
_cell.angle_beta   90.00
_cell.angle_gamma   90.00
#
_symmetry.space_group_name_H-M   'P 1'
#
loop_
_entity.id
_entity.type
_entity.pdbx_description
1 polymer ?
#
loop_
_entity_poly.entity_id
_entity_poly.type
_entity_poly.pdbx_seq_one_letter_code
_entity_poly.pdbx_strand_id
1 'polypeptide(L)' 'LPKLTKIAGFEWGSGFYINPTPPEEAAKYLREAKI' A
#
# COMPACT_ATOMS: atom_id res chain seq x y z
N LEU A 1 2.31 5.08 -6.64
CA LEU A 1 1.68 4.12 -5.70
C LEU A 1 0.25 4.59 -5.41
N PRO A 2 -0.77 3.73 -5.54
CA PRO A 2 -2.12 4.08 -5.08
C PRO A 2 -2.09 4.39 -3.57
N LYS A 3 -2.70 5.50 -3.16
CA LYS A 3 -2.72 5.93 -1.75
C LYS A 3 -4.00 5.42 -1.10
N LEU A 4 -3.89 4.36 -0.30
CA LEU A 4 -5.01 3.75 0.42
C LEU A 4 -5.24 4.39 1.80
N THR A 5 -4.20 5.00 2.37
CA THR A 5 -4.20 5.60 3.72
C THR A 5 -3.62 7.01 3.69
N LYS A 6 -3.95 7.81 4.72
CA LYS A 6 -3.35 9.13 4.93
C LYS A 6 -1.96 8.97 5.53
N ILE A 7 -1.02 9.81 5.10
CA ILE A 7 0.35 9.82 5.60
C ILE A 7 0.34 10.31 7.06
N ALA A 8 0.95 9.56 7.97
CA ALA A 8 1.05 9.89 9.40
C ALA A 8 2.40 10.54 9.78
N GLY A 9 2.53 10.95 11.05
CA GLY A 9 3.72 11.63 11.56
C GLY A 9 5.01 10.81 11.44
N PHE A 10 4.94 9.47 11.54
CA PHE A 10 6.09 8.60 11.32
C PHE A 10 6.60 8.67 9.88
N GLU A 11 5.70 8.60 8.90
CA GLU A 11 6.06 8.59 7.49
C GLU A 11 6.59 9.96 7.05
N TRP A 12 6.03 11.05 7.59
CA TRP A 12 6.56 12.40 7.43
C TRP A 12 7.93 12.61 8.08
N GLY A 13 8.11 12.09 9.31
CA GLY A 13 9.34 12.31 10.08
C GLY A 13 10.52 11.43 9.66
N SER A 14 10.25 10.25 9.11
CA SER A 14 11.28 9.27 8.75
C SER A 14 11.54 9.17 7.23
N GLY A 15 10.59 9.60 6.39
CA GLY A 15 10.65 9.41 4.95
C GLY A 15 10.37 7.96 4.48
N PHE A 16 10.10 7.05 5.41
CA PHE A 16 9.63 5.69 5.10
C PHE A 16 8.11 5.63 5.00
N TYR A 17 7.60 4.64 4.27
CA TYR A 17 6.16 4.41 4.11
C TYR A 17 5.76 3.10 4.77
N ILE A 18 4.57 3.09 5.37
CA ILE A 18 3.96 1.86 5.89
C ILE A 18 3.04 1.32 4.80
N ASN A 19 3.36 0.14 4.28
CA ASN A 19 2.48 -0.55 3.34
C ASN A 19 1.55 -1.51 4.11
N PRO A 20 0.23 -1.25 4.18
CA PRO A 20 -0.70 -2.12 4.90
C PRO A 20 -1.05 -3.39 4.12
N THR A 21 -0.79 -3.46 2.81
CA THR A 21 -1.13 -4.61 1.98
C THR A 21 0.14 -5.24 1.43
N PRO A 22 0.47 -6.48 1.84
CA PRO A 22 1.67 -7.15 1.33
C PRO A 22 1.56 -7.41 -0.18
N PRO A 23 2.69 -7.44 -0.90
CA PRO A 23 2.70 -7.57 -2.35
C PRO A 23 2.05 -8.87 -2.85
N GLU A 24 2.12 -9.96 -2.08
CA GLU A 24 1.52 -11.26 -2.40
C GLU A 24 -0.01 -11.16 -2.47
N GLU A 25 -0.64 -10.53 -1.49
CA GLU A 25 -2.09 -10.32 -1.47
C GLU A 25 -2.51 -9.34 -2.58
N ALA A 26 -1.80 -8.21 -2.72
CA ALA A 26 -2.09 -7.26 -3.80
C ALA A 26 -2.03 -7.93 -5.18
N ALA A 27 -1.03 -8.76 -5.43
CA ALA A 27 -0.88 -9.49 -6.69
C ALA A 27 -1.99 -10.53 -6.90
N LYS A 28 -2.48 -11.19 -5.85
CA LYS A 28 -3.64 -12.08 -5.95
C LYS A 28 -4.88 -11.31 -6.38
N TYR A 29 -5.21 -10.23 -5.66
CA TYR A 29 -6.39 -9.41 -5.97
C TYR A 29 -6.36 -8.84 -7.38
N LEU A 30 -5.19 -8.37 -7.85
CA LEU A 30 -5.05 -7.82 -9.21
C LEU A 30 -5.22 -8.86 -10.32
N ARG A 31 -4.89 -10.14 -10.06
CA ARG A 31 -5.10 -11.22 -11.05
C ARG A 31 -6.56 -11.69 -11.10
N GLU A 32 -7.23 -11.68 -9.96
CA GLU A 32 -8.64 -12.09 -9.83
C GLU A 32 -9.61 -10.99 -10.29
N ALA A 33 -9.19 -9.72 -10.18
CA ALA A 33 -9.88 -8.59 -10.77
C ALA A 33 -9.87 -8.72 -12.31
N LYS A 34 -10.93 -9.29 -12.89
CA LYS A 34 -11.19 -9.20 -14.32
C LYS A 34 -11.50 -7.74 -14.65
N ILE A 35 -10.57 -7.08 -15.34
CA ILE A 35 -10.74 -5.76 -15.95
C ILE A 35 -11.41 -5.93 -17.31
#